data_AF-B5ICH9-F1
#
_entry.id   AF-B5ICH9-F1
#
_cell.length_a   1.000
_cell.length_b   1.000
_cell.length_c   1.000
_cell.angle_alpha   90.00
_cell.angle_beta   90.00
_cell.angle_gamma   90.00
#
_symmetry.space_group_name_H-M   'P 1'
#
loop_
_entity.id
_entity.type
_entity.pdbx_description
1 polymer ?
#
loop_
_entity_poly.entity_id
_entity_poly.type
_entity_poly.pdbx_seq_one_letter_code
_entity_poly.pdbx_strand_id
1 'polypeptide(L)'
;MDINALYLLIEDLMSYERFKDEIKKREKEYDGLLNEEAIAYMIVDELGRNPGNKMKIADLYDGINATIEAKIKRIGSVETRKNGELRVMRVDIYDDTGSCQLVLWNEEIDKIGMQLKPEMKIKIINGYVRENIYGLQVSLGRWGIIVFQ
;
A
#
# COMPACT_ATOMS: atom_id res chain seq x y z
N MET A 1 13.25 3.03 -16.26
CA MET A 1 14.43 3.06 -15.37
C MET A 1 15.16 1.75 -15.58
N ASP A 2 16.49 1.74 -15.52
CA ASP A 2 17.25 0.49 -15.55
C ASP A 2 17.24 -0.21 -14.17
N ILE A 3 17.77 -1.42 -14.13
CA ILE A 3 17.81 -2.27 -12.93
C ILE A 3 18.63 -1.62 -11.80
N ASN A 4 19.70 -0.89 -12.13
CA ASN A 4 20.54 -0.24 -11.12
C ASN A 4 19.78 0.91 -10.45
N ALA A 5 19.10 1.75 -11.23
CA ALA A 5 18.25 2.82 -10.72
C ALA A 5 17.10 2.27 -9.86
N LEU A 6 16.51 1.14 -10.26
CA LEU A 6 15.49 0.45 -9.47
C LEU A 6 16.05 -0.09 -8.15
N TYR A 7 17.25 -0.66 -8.16
CA TYR A 7 17.90 -1.16 -6.96
C TYR A 7 18.16 -0.06 -5.92
N LEU A 8 18.61 1.11 -6.35
CA LEU A 8 18.87 2.24 -5.44
C LEU A 8 17.62 2.67 -4.65
N LEU A 9 16.41 2.35 -5.12
CA LEU A 9 15.17 2.63 -4.39
C LEU A 9 14.91 1.68 -3.22
N ILE A 10 15.59 0.52 -3.19
CA ILE A 10 15.40 -0.57 -2.21
C ILE A 10 16.72 -1.00 -1.55
N GLU A 11 17.80 -0.24 -1.71
CA GLU A 11 19.14 -0.61 -1.22
C GLU A 11 19.18 -0.75 0.32
N ASP A 12 18.28 -0.06 1.02
CA ASP A 12 18.10 -0.13 2.47
C ASP A 12 17.34 -1.39 2.93
N LEU A 13 16.71 -2.12 2.00
CA LEU A 13 15.89 -3.30 2.27
C LEU A 13 16.57 -4.62 1.87
N MET A 14 17.44 -4.61 0.86
CA MET A 14 18.18 -5.80 0.43
C MET A 14 19.48 -5.49 -0.31
N SER A 15 20.39 -6.48 -0.35
CA SER A 15 21.61 -6.39 -1.14
C SER A 15 21.33 -6.50 -2.63
N TYR A 16 22.24 -5.96 -3.45
CA TYR A 16 22.16 -6.03 -4.91
C TYR A 16 22.19 -7.49 -5.42
N GLU A 17 22.99 -8.34 -4.78
CA GLU A 17 23.05 -9.78 -5.10
C GLU A 17 21.70 -10.45 -4.90
N ARG A 18 21.06 -10.23 -3.74
CA ARG A 18 19.73 -10.77 -3.44
C ARG A 18 18.69 -10.26 -4.44
N PHE A 19 18.76 -8.98 -4.82
CA PHE A 19 17.85 -8.40 -5.81
C PHE A 19 17.99 -9.08 -7.18
N LYS A 20 19.23 -9.26 -7.67
CA LYS A 20 19.49 -9.97 -8.94
C LYS A 20 19.07 -11.44 -8.87
N ASP A 21 19.25 -12.11 -7.74
CA ASP A 21 18.81 -13.50 -7.55
C ASP A 21 17.29 -13.63 -7.60
N GLU A 22 16.55 -12.72 -6.95
CA GLU A 22 15.09 -12.67 -7.02
C GLU A 22 14.59 -12.41 -8.44
N ILE A 23 15.24 -11.53 -9.20
CA ILE A 23 14.90 -11.27 -10.61
C ILE A 23 15.03 -12.56 -11.43
N LYS A 24 16.18 -13.24 -11.35
CA LYS A 24 16.44 -14.48 -12.10
C LYS A 24 15.51 -15.62 -11.71
N LYS A 25 15.18 -15.72 -10.43
CA LYS A 25 14.24 -16.72 -9.94
C LYS A 25 12.87 -16.51 -10.56
N ARG A 26 12.36 -15.27 -10.51
CA ARG A 26 11.05 -14.91 -11.06
C ARG A 26 11.01 -14.99 -12.59
N GLU A 27 12.09 -14.65 -13.28
CA GLU A 27 12.18 -14.78 -14.75
C GLU A 27 11.90 -16.22 -15.20
N LYS A 28 12.44 -17.21 -14.46
CA LYS A 28 12.16 -18.63 -14.67
C LYS A 28 10.72 -19.01 -14.30
N GLU A 29 10.20 -18.46 -13.19
CA GLU A 29 8.81 -18.72 -12.76
C GLU A 29 7.77 -18.21 -13.75
N TYR A 30 8.04 -17.07 -14.39
CA TYR A 30 7.19 -16.48 -15.42
C TYR A 30 7.49 -17.03 -16.83
N ASP A 31 8.38 -18.01 -16.97
CA ASP A 31 8.75 -18.64 -18.25
C ASP A 31 9.09 -17.62 -19.35
N GLY A 32 9.82 -16.56 -18.99
CA GLY A 32 10.21 -15.49 -19.91
C GLY A 32 9.09 -14.56 -20.37
N LEU A 33 7.88 -14.65 -19.81
CA LEU A 33 6.79 -13.71 -20.11
C LEU A 33 7.09 -12.27 -19.69
N LEU A 34 7.95 -12.10 -18.69
CA LEU A 34 8.42 -10.81 -18.19
C LEU A 34 9.94 -10.73 -18.34
N ASN A 35 10.44 -9.58 -18.78
CA ASN A 35 11.87 -9.30 -18.82
C ASN A 35 12.41 -8.90 -17.44
N GLU A 36 13.75 -8.87 -17.31
CA GLU A 36 14.41 -8.51 -16.06
C GLU A 36 13.98 -7.14 -15.54
N GLU A 37 13.80 -6.14 -16.41
CA GLU A 37 13.40 -4.79 -16.01
C GLU A 37 11.97 -4.74 -15.43
N ALA A 38 11.02 -5.47 -16.04
CA ALA A 38 9.64 -5.55 -15.55
C ALA A 38 9.58 -6.27 -14.20
N ILE A 39 10.35 -7.35 -14.04
CA ILE A 39 10.45 -8.08 -12.78
C ILE A 39 11.10 -7.23 -11.69
N ALA A 40 12.20 -6.53 -12.03
CA ALA A 40 12.86 -5.60 -11.13
C ALA A 40 11.89 -4.50 -10.65
N TYR A 41 11.12 -3.92 -11.58
CA TYR A 41 10.11 -2.93 -11.26
C TYR A 41 9.03 -3.49 -10.33
N MET A 42 8.54 -4.70 -10.63
CA MET A 42 7.54 -5.38 -9.80
C MET A 42 8.04 -5.64 -8.38
N ILE A 43 9.30 -6.06 -8.21
CA ILE A 43 9.88 -6.23 -6.87
C ILE A 43 9.96 -4.90 -6.12
N VAL A 44 10.39 -3.81 -6.78
CA VAL A 44 10.43 -2.47 -6.19
C VAL A 44 9.02 -2.00 -5.79
N ASP A 45 8.02 -2.29 -6.63
CA ASP A 45 6.62 -2.02 -6.33
C ASP A 45 6.14 -2.82 -5.13
N GLU A 46 6.36 -4.15 -5.09
CA GLU A 46 6.00 -5.01 -3.95
C GLU A 46 6.65 -4.57 -2.63
N LEU A 47 7.88 -4.05 -2.68
CA LEU A 47 8.60 -3.51 -1.52
C LEU A 47 8.13 -2.08 -1.15
N GLY A 48 7.16 -1.53 -1.88
CA GLY A 48 6.56 -0.24 -1.57
C GLY A 48 7.46 0.96 -1.90
N ARG A 49 8.45 0.78 -2.77
CA ARG A 49 9.43 1.82 -3.15
C ARG A 49 9.21 2.36 -4.55
N ASN A 50 8.15 1.95 -5.23
CA ASN A 50 7.80 2.48 -6.54
C ASN A 50 7.41 3.98 -6.44
N PRO A 51 8.18 4.89 -7.07
CA PRO A 51 7.91 6.32 -7.02
C PRO A 51 6.69 6.73 -7.85
N GLY A 52 6.27 5.90 -8.82
CA GLY A 52 5.22 6.23 -9.79
C GLY A 52 3.79 6.14 -9.26
N ASN A 53 3.56 5.44 -8.16
CA ASN A 53 2.20 5.22 -7.63
C ASN A 53 1.76 6.28 -6.61
N LYS A 54 2.54 7.35 -6.37
CA LYS A 54 2.16 8.39 -5.40
C LYS A 54 1.06 9.29 -5.98
N MET A 55 -0.08 9.37 -5.28
CA MET A 55 -1.25 10.15 -5.72
C MET A 55 -1.83 10.97 -4.56
N LYS A 56 -2.48 12.08 -4.91
CA LYS A 56 -3.32 12.86 -3.99
C LYS A 56 -4.71 12.23 -3.89
N ILE A 57 -5.42 12.47 -2.79
CA ILE A 57 -6.73 11.84 -2.55
C ILE A 57 -7.76 12.22 -3.63
N ALA A 58 -7.74 13.46 -4.11
CA ALA A 58 -8.67 13.91 -5.15
C ALA A 58 -8.49 13.21 -6.51
N ASP A 59 -7.31 12.66 -6.77
CA ASP A 59 -6.98 12.00 -8.04
C ASP A 59 -7.23 10.49 -8.02
N LEU A 60 -7.65 9.94 -6.88
CA LEU A 60 -7.94 8.52 -6.73
C LEU A 60 -9.22 8.14 -7.48
N TYR A 61 -9.24 6.93 -8.04
CA TYR A 61 -10.41 6.33 -8.68
C TYR A 61 -10.46 4.83 -8.42
N ASP A 62 -11.62 4.21 -8.63
CA ASP A 62 -11.84 2.79 -8.35
C ASP A 62 -10.87 1.87 -9.13
N GLY A 63 -10.36 0.85 -8.45
CA GLY A 63 -9.64 -0.26 -9.10
C GLY A 63 -8.13 -0.11 -9.23
N ILE A 64 -7.52 0.93 -8.65
CA ILE A 64 -6.06 1.14 -8.69
C ILE A 64 -5.36 0.82 -7.37
N ASN A 65 -4.05 0.61 -7.44
CA ASN A 65 -3.16 0.72 -6.28
C ASN A 65 -2.55 2.12 -6.24
N ALA A 66 -2.52 2.73 -5.07
CA ALA A 66 -1.94 4.06 -4.88
C ALA A 66 -1.12 4.14 -3.59
N THR A 67 -0.09 4.98 -3.63
CA THR A 67 0.64 5.43 -2.46
C THR A 67 0.14 6.82 -2.08
N ILE A 68 -0.36 6.97 -0.86
CA ILE A 68 -1.04 8.18 -0.39
C ILE A 68 -0.39 8.63 0.91
N GLU A 69 -0.07 9.92 1.01
CA GLU A 69 0.31 10.56 2.27
C GLU A 69 -0.91 11.32 2.80
N ALA A 70 -1.36 10.98 4.01
CA ALA A 70 -2.58 11.52 4.57
C ALA A 70 -2.44 11.77 6.07
N LYS A 71 -3.37 12.55 6.62
CA LYS A 71 -3.59 12.71 8.05
C LYS A 71 -4.83 11.97 8.49
N ILE A 72 -4.81 11.50 9.73
CA ILE A 72 -5.98 10.87 10.36
C ILE A 72 -6.94 11.96 10.83
N LYS A 73 -8.16 11.97 10.29
CA LYS A 73 -9.24 12.85 10.73
C LYS A 73 -9.97 12.26 11.92
N ARG A 74 -10.41 11.01 11.79
CA ARG A 74 -11.23 10.31 12.78
C ARG A 74 -11.02 8.82 12.70
N ILE A 75 -10.97 8.17 13.86
CA ILE A 75 -10.86 6.72 13.98
C ILE A 75 -12.24 6.17 14.33
N GLY A 76 -12.79 5.31 13.48
CA GLY A 76 -14.06 4.63 13.71
C GLY A 76 -13.94 3.48 14.71
N SER A 77 -15.09 3.00 15.18
CA SER A 77 -15.16 1.80 16.03
C SER A 77 -14.86 0.53 15.21
N VAL A 78 -14.42 -0.52 15.90
CA VAL A 78 -14.30 -1.86 15.31
C VAL A 78 -15.69 -2.50 15.17
N GLU A 79 -16.06 -2.85 13.95
CA GLU A 79 -17.27 -3.61 13.62
C GLU A 79 -16.93 -5.08 13.41
N THR A 80 -17.76 -5.99 13.91
CA THR A 80 -17.70 -7.42 13.58
C THR A 80 -18.62 -7.74 12.40
N ARG A 81 -18.19 -8.67 11.53
CA ARG A 81 -18.89 -9.13 10.34
C ARG A 81 -18.85 -10.65 10.26
N LYS A 82 -19.70 -11.23 9.40
CA LYS A 82 -19.86 -12.69 9.23
C LYS A 82 -19.96 -13.42 10.57
N ASN A 83 -20.97 -13.07 11.37
CA ASN A 83 -21.22 -13.68 12.68
C ASN A 83 -20.03 -13.61 13.67
N GLY A 84 -19.11 -12.64 13.50
CA GLY A 84 -17.96 -12.46 14.39
C GLY A 84 -16.63 -12.92 13.81
N GLU A 85 -16.61 -13.58 12.67
CA GLU A 85 -15.37 -14.10 12.06
C GLU A 85 -14.45 -13.01 11.51
N LEU A 86 -15.02 -11.89 11.06
CA LEU A 86 -14.26 -10.79 10.47
C LEU A 86 -14.42 -9.52 11.30
N ARG A 87 -13.35 -8.75 11.43
CA ARG A 87 -13.37 -7.42 12.03
C ARG A 87 -12.97 -6.38 10.98
N VAL A 88 -13.66 -5.24 11.00
CA VAL A 88 -13.33 -4.10 10.13
C VAL A 88 -13.30 -2.82 10.96
N MET A 89 -12.32 -1.97 10.71
CA MET A 89 -12.24 -0.63 11.26
C MET A 89 -12.04 0.36 10.12
N ARG A 90 -12.84 1.43 10.09
CA ARG A 90 -12.72 2.50 9.11
C ARG A 90 -12.13 3.72 9.77
N VAL A 91 -11.16 4.32 9.10
CA VAL A 91 -10.43 5.49 9.56
C VAL A 91 -10.58 6.56 8.50
N ASP A 92 -11.23 7.66 8.86
CA ASP A 92 -11.35 8.80 7.95
C ASP A 92 -9.99 9.49 7.86
N ILE A 93 -9.47 9.61 6.64
CA ILE A 93 -8.18 10.21 6.33
C ILE A 93 -8.35 11.35 5.33
N TYR A 94 -7.43 12.30 5.35
CA TYR A 94 -7.49 13.47 4.49
C TYR A 94 -6.10 13.99 4.13
N ASP A 95 -6.02 14.66 2.98
CA ASP A 95 -4.91 15.50 2.59
C ASP A 95 -5.42 16.91 2.25
N ASP A 96 -4.60 17.72 1.61
CA ASP A 96 -4.94 19.06 1.12
C ASP A 96 -5.92 19.07 -0.06
N THR A 97 -6.16 17.93 -0.70
CA THR A 97 -7.00 17.81 -1.90
C THR A 97 -8.35 17.15 -1.65
N GLY A 98 -8.47 16.31 -0.62
CA GLY A 98 -9.72 15.61 -0.33
C GLY A 98 -9.67 14.70 0.90
N SER A 99 -10.69 13.87 1.03
CA SER A 99 -10.79 12.87 2.10
C SER A 99 -11.36 11.56 1.60
N CYS A 100 -10.89 10.45 2.16
CA CYS A 100 -11.38 9.10 1.89
C CYS A 100 -11.29 8.25 3.17
N GLN A 101 -11.59 6.95 3.08
CA GLN A 101 -11.50 6.05 4.24
C GLN A 101 -10.39 5.02 4.06
N LEU A 102 -9.48 4.92 5.03
CA LEU A 102 -8.63 3.76 5.21
C LEU A 102 -9.46 2.65 5.89
N VAL A 103 -9.41 1.44 5.34
CA VAL A 103 -10.12 0.26 5.85
C VAL A 103 -9.09 -0.76 6.33
N LEU A 104 -9.13 -1.07 7.62
CA LEU A 104 -8.29 -2.08 8.27
C LEU A 104 -9.12 -3.31 8.61
N TRP A 105 -8.57 -4.49 8.32
CA TRP A 105 -9.21 -5.79 8.52
C TRP A 105 -8.46 -6.64 9.54
N ASN A 106 -9.20 -7.36 10.37
CA ASN A 106 -8.69 -8.45 11.21
C ASN A 106 -7.39 -8.07 11.97
N GLU A 107 -6.27 -8.72 11.65
CA GLU A 107 -4.96 -8.49 12.28
C GLU A 107 -4.40 -7.09 12.04
N GLU A 108 -4.78 -6.42 10.96
CA GLU A 108 -4.36 -5.04 10.68
C GLU A 108 -4.87 -4.08 11.76
N ILE A 109 -6.05 -4.37 12.33
CA ILE A 109 -6.62 -3.59 13.44
C ILE A 109 -5.75 -3.72 14.68
N ASP A 110 -5.31 -4.94 15.02
CA ASP A 110 -4.49 -5.15 16.21
C ASP A 110 -3.07 -4.60 16.02
N LYS A 111 -2.48 -4.76 14.83
CA LYS A 111 -1.10 -4.33 14.52
C LYS A 111 -0.99 -2.81 14.34
N ILE A 112 -1.97 -2.20 13.68
CA ILE A 112 -1.88 -0.81 13.23
C ILE A 112 -2.87 0.07 13.99
N GLY A 113 -4.11 -0.40 14.14
CA GLY A 113 -5.22 0.39 14.65
C GLY A 113 -4.97 1.00 16.04
N MET A 114 -4.30 0.27 16.93
CA MET A 114 -3.98 0.74 18.29
C MET A 114 -2.99 1.91 18.32
N GLN A 115 -2.21 2.11 17.25
CA GLN A 115 -1.20 3.17 17.17
C GLN A 115 -1.76 4.48 16.60
N LEU A 116 -2.93 4.41 15.94
CA LEU A 116 -3.53 5.54 15.25
C LEU A 116 -4.04 6.60 16.24
N LYS A 117 -3.81 7.87 15.91
CA LYS A 117 -4.34 9.03 16.65
C LYS A 117 -4.84 10.08 15.65
N PRO A 118 -5.90 10.85 15.97
CA PRO A 118 -6.25 12.02 15.19
C PRO A 118 -5.05 12.95 14.97
N GLU A 119 -5.01 13.61 13.81
CA GLU A 119 -3.91 14.46 13.32
C GLU A 119 -2.57 13.77 13.03
N MET A 120 -2.45 12.46 13.28
CA MET A 120 -1.26 11.70 12.92
C MET A 120 -1.08 11.67 11.40
N LYS A 121 0.16 11.89 10.93
CA LYS A 121 0.53 11.71 9.54
C LYS A 121 0.89 10.26 9.29
N ILE A 122 0.34 9.71 8.21
CA ILE A 122 0.61 8.36 7.76
C ILE A 122 0.88 8.36 6.26
N LYS A 123 1.71 7.42 5.83
CA LYS A 123 1.89 7.07 4.42
C LYS A 123 1.36 5.68 4.21
N ILE A 124 0.32 5.55 3.39
CA ILE A 124 -0.22 4.28 2.93
C ILE A 124 0.46 3.98 1.61
N ILE A 125 1.18 2.87 1.53
CA ILE A 125 1.92 2.46 0.34
C ILE A 125 1.17 1.30 -0.30
N ASN A 126 1.00 1.33 -1.62
CA ASN A 126 0.26 0.31 -2.40
C ASN A 126 -1.12 -0.03 -1.85
N GLY A 127 -1.85 0.96 -1.35
CA GLY A 127 -3.22 0.79 -0.93
C GLY A 127 -4.12 0.57 -2.15
N TYR A 128 -4.94 -0.47 -2.11
CA TYR A 128 -5.95 -0.74 -3.12
C TYR A 128 -7.18 0.15 -2.91
N VAL A 129 -7.53 0.90 -3.95
CA VAL A 129 -8.63 1.85 -3.97
C VAL A 129 -9.90 1.17 -4.45
N ARG A 130 -10.97 1.33 -3.68
CA ARG A 130 -12.33 0.87 -3.98
C ARG A 130 -13.32 2.01 -3.80
N GLU A 131 -14.17 2.24 -4.78
CA GLU A 131 -15.32 3.12 -4.62
C GLU A 131 -16.56 2.33 -4.21
N ASN A 132 -17.35 2.90 -3.30
CA ASN A 132 -18.69 2.41 -3.01
C ASN A 132 -19.67 3.59 -2.84
N ILE A 133 -20.91 3.29 -2.46
CA ILE A 133 -21.97 4.30 -2.29
C ILE A 133 -21.63 5.40 -1.25
N TYR A 134 -20.63 5.18 -0.40
CA TYR A 134 -20.16 6.12 0.61
C TYR A 134 -18.85 6.84 0.22
N GLY A 135 -18.34 6.61 -0.99
CA GLY A 135 -17.13 7.21 -1.54
C GLY A 135 -15.94 6.26 -1.62
N LEU A 136 -14.75 6.85 -1.79
CA LEU A 136 -13.49 6.12 -1.95
C LEU A 136 -12.99 5.53 -0.63
N GLN A 137 -12.52 4.29 -0.72
CA GLN A 137 -11.92 3.53 0.37
C GLN A 137 -10.57 2.97 -0.08
N VAL A 138 -9.62 2.94 0.84
CA VAL A 138 -8.28 2.41 0.62
C VAL A 138 -8.06 1.25 1.59
N SER A 139 -7.66 0.09 1.08
CA SER A 139 -7.29 -1.10 1.87
C SER A 139 -5.85 -1.47 1.58
N LEU A 140 -5.14 -2.12 2.51
CA LEU A 140 -3.73 -2.46 2.28
C LEU A 140 -3.54 -3.55 1.22
N GLY A 141 -4.44 -4.53 1.15
CA GLY A 141 -4.25 -5.65 0.23
C GLY A 141 -2.94 -6.42 0.53
N ARG A 142 -2.41 -7.15 -0.45
CA ARG A 142 -1.27 -8.06 -0.22
C ARG A 142 0.06 -7.34 0.05
N TRP A 143 0.29 -6.22 -0.62
CA TRP A 143 1.57 -5.49 -0.60
C TRP A 143 1.44 -4.12 0.05
N GLY A 144 0.31 -3.84 0.69
CA GLY A 144 0.08 -2.55 1.32
C GLY A 144 0.78 -2.44 2.65
N ILE A 145 1.37 -1.27 2.88
CA ILE A 145 2.13 -0.97 4.10
C ILE A 145 1.68 0.40 4.62
N ILE A 146 1.63 0.55 5.94
CA ILE A 146 1.46 1.85 6.59
C ILE A 146 2.77 2.23 7.26
N VAL A 147 3.25 3.43 6.96
CA VAL A 147 4.40 4.06 7.61
C VAL A 147 3.91 5.26 8.41
N PHE A 148 4.21 5.27 9.70
CA PHE A 148 3.96 6.42 10.58
C PHE A 148 5.03 7.48 10.38
N GLN A 149 4.64 8.77 10.35
CA GLN A 149 5.53 9.91 10.14
C GLN A 149 5.58 10.84 11.34
#